data_AF-A0A3G8H4U0-F1
#
_entry.id   AF-A0A3G8H4U0-F1
#
_cell.length_a   1.000
_cell.length_b   1.000
_cell.length_c   1.000
_cell.angle_alpha   90.00
_cell.angle_beta   90.00
_cell.angle_gamma   90.00
#
_symmetry.space_group_name_H-M   'P 1'
#
loop_
_entity.id
_entity.type
_entity.pdbx_description
1 polymer ?
#
loop_
_entity_poly.entity_id
_entity_poly.type
_entity_poly.pdbx_seq_one_letter_code
_entity_poly.pdbx_strand_id
1 'polypeptide(L)'
;MQPLHPGVRRAAATALAAVTLTALSAVSGCASESKSFAPPRGSITDDRAIGDILVQFSPPEVTVSEDAGKLLAAIPGPVRYVVKRPMSGGTWLVTAITASADVTLDQAVATLQAAPRVTSATPDRLLRPHRDRPVSRDMPKP
;
A
#
# COMPACT_ATOMS: atom_id res chain seq x y z
N MET A 1 -24.46 -61.02 -50.34
CA MET A 1 -25.42 -61.27 -49.25
C MET A 1 -25.90 -59.94 -48.72
N GLN A 2 -27.14 -59.57 -49.04
CA GLN A 2 -27.97 -58.55 -48.35
C GLN A 2 -28.36 -59.07 -46.96
N PRO A 3 -28.72 -58.24 -45.95
CA PRO A 3 -29.97 -57.43 -45.94
C PRO A 3 -29.84 -56.11 -45.13
N LEU A 4 -30.83 -55.24 -44.85
CA LEU A 4 -32.24 -55.01 -45.19
C LEU A 4 -32.50 -53.49 -44.97
N HIS A 5 -33.42 -52.91 -45.74
CA HIS A 5 -34.03 -51.56 -45.58
C HIS A 5 -34.85 -51.43 -44.26
N PRO A 6 -35.63 -50.36 -43.94
CA PRO A 6 -35.93 -49.09 -44.62
C PRO A 6 -35.97 -47.84 -43.70
N GLY A 7 -36.14 -46.64 -44.28
CA GLY A 7 -36.34 -45.43 -43.49
C GLY A 7 -36.63 -44.18 -44.32
N VAL A 8 -37.81 -44.16 -44.93
CA VAL A 8 -38.40 -43.04 -45.67
C VAL A 8 -38.53 -41.82 -44.76
N ARG A 9 -38.15 -40.61 -45.20
CA ARG A 9 -39.03 -39.43 -45.34
C ARG A 9 -38.26 -38.14 -45.65
N ARG A 10 -38.80 -37.49 -46.68
CA ARG A 10 -38.55 -36.13 -47.18
C ARG A 10 -38.73 -35.08 -46.08
N ALA A 11 -38.00 -33.97 -46.16
CA ALA A 11 -38.57 -32.67 -46.58
C ALA A 11 -37.72 -31.47 -46.11
N ALA A 12 -37.72 -30.45 -46.97
CA ALA A 12 -37.77 -29.02 -46.66
C ALA A 12 -36.57 -28.40 -45.91
N ALA A 13 -35.76 -27.57 -46.55
CA ALA A 13 -36.01 -26.16 -46.92
C ALA A 13 -35.53 -25.16 -45.85
N THR A 14 -34.62 -24.30 -46.28
CA THR A 14 -34.42 -22.88 -45.90
C THR A 14 -34.34 -22.49 -44.43
N ALA A 15 -33.19 -21.95 -44.02
CA ALA A 15 -33.12 -20.67 -43.31
C ALA A 15 -31.72 -20.08 -43.41
N LEU A 16 -31.64 -18.85 -43.92
CA LEU A 16 -30.48 -17.96 -43.78
C LEU A 16 -30.22 -17.68 -42.29
N ALA A 17 -28.95 -17.70 -41.89
CA ALA A 17 -28.48 -16.88 -40.78
C ALA A 17 -26.99 -16.59 -40.97
N ALA A 18 -26.70 -15.40 -41.50
CA ALA A 18 -25.38 -14.80 -41.48
C ALA A 18 -25.13 -14.23 -40.08
N VAL A 19 -24.07 -14.66 -39.40
CA VAL A 19 -23.45 -13.92 -38.30
C VAL A 19 -21.94 -14.00 -38.49
N THR A 20 -21.37 -12.87 -38.89
CA THR A 20 -19.94 -12.61 -39.02
C THR A 20 -19.29 -12.49 -37.64
N LEU A 21 -18.43 -13.43 -37.27
CA LEU A 21 -17.53 -13.29 -36.11
C LEU A 21 -16.27 -12.54 -36.53
N THR A 22 -16.24 -11.24 -36.25
CA THR A 22 -15.03 -10.41 -36.31
C THR A 22 -14.04 -10.85 -35.24
N ALA A 23 -12.92 -11.42 -35.68
CA ALA A 23 -11.77 -11.75 -34.85
C ALA A 23 -11.12 -10.46 -34.32
N LEU A 24 -11.10 -10.29 -33.00
CA LEU A 24 -10.44 -9.18 -32.33
C LEU A 24 -8.94 -9.49 -32.25
N SER A 25 -8.15 -8.68 -32.96
CA SER A 25 -6.69 -8.73 -33.01
C SER A 25 -6.07 -8.55 -31.62
N ALA A 26 -5.23 -9.52 -31.22
CA ALA A 26 -4.38 -9.46 -30.05
C ALA A 26 -3.28 -8.40 -30.23
N VAL A 27 -3.38 -7.29 -29.51
CA VAL A 27 -2.28 -6.34 -29.34
C VAL A 27 -1.41 -6.84 -28.18
N SER A 28 -0.23 -7.37 -28.53
CA SER A 28 0.87 -7.58 -27.60
C SER A 28 1.45 -6.21 -27.25
N GLY A 29 1.13 -5.72 -26.06
CA GLY A 29 1.73 -4.52 -25.46
C GLY A 29 2.53 -4.92 -24.23
N CYS A 30 3.83 -4.66 -24.27
CA CYS A 30 4.80 -4.99 -23.22
C CYS A 30 4.41 -4.41 -21.85
N ALA A 31 4.45 -5.26 -20.84
CA ALA A 31 4.43 -4.87 -19.44
C ALA A 31 5.79 -4.28 -19.02
N SER A 32 5.83 -2.97 -18.76
CA SER A 32 6.75 -2.33 -17.82
C SER A 32 6.31 -0.89 -17.64
N GLU A 33 5.24 -0.69 -16.87
CA GLU A 33 5.03 0.60 -16.22
C GLU A 33 5.32 0.36 -14.73
N SER A 34 6.53 0.72 -14.32
CA SER A 34 6.88 0.96 -12.92
C SER A 34 6.04 2.15 -12.45
N LYS A 35 4.75 1.92 -12.20
CA LYS A 35 3.84 2.94 -11.75
C LYS A 35 4.13 3.16 -10.27
N SER A 36 5.13 4.00 -10.00
CA SER A 36 5.14 4.80 -8.79
C SER A 36 3.73 5.39 -8.70
N PHE A 37 2.94 4.94 -7.72
CA PHE A 37 1.58 5.40 -7.52
C PHE A 37 1.66 6.82 -6.94
N ALA A 38 2.13 7.76 -7.75
CA ALA A 38 1.98 9.17 -7.50
C ALA A 38 0.52 9.50 -7.83
N PRO A 39 -0.25 10.04 -6.87
CA PRO A 39 -1.62 10.45 -7.13
C PRO A 39 -1.68 11.44 -8.32
N PRO A 40 -2.80 11.48 -9.07
CA PRO A 40 -2.93 12.31 -10.26
C PRO A 40 -2.57 13.76 -9.95
N ARG A 41 -1.68 14.35 -10.77
CA ARG A 41 -1.24 15.75 -10.62
C ARG A 41 -2.46 16.66 -10.74
N GLY A 42 -2.78 17.38 -9.66
CA GLY A 42 -3.97 18.24 -9.56
C GLY A 42 -5.00 17.80 -8.49
N SER A 43 -4.85 16.61 -7.89
CA SER A 43 -5.57 16.29 -6.67
C SER A 43 -4.89 17.03 -5.51
N ILE A 44 -5.49 18.12 -5.03
CA ILE A 44 -5.26 18.57 -3.65
C ILE A 44 -5.90 17.48 -2.79
N THR A 45 -5.13 16.45 -2.46
CA THR A 45 -5.53 15.57 -1.38
C THR A 45 -5.31 16.38 -0.10
N ASP A 46 -6.30 16.44 0.81
CA ASP A 46 -6.14 17.01 2.15
C ASP A 46 -5.16 16.19 3.03
N ASP A 47 -4.31 15.39 2.40
CA ASP A 47 -3.33 14.52 3.03
C ASP A 47 -2.33 15.39 3.77
N ARG A 48 -2.42 15.36 5.10
CA ARG A 48 -1.46 16.00 5.98
C ARG A 48 -0.64 14.95 6.73
N ALA A 49 0.65 15.21 6.85
CA ALA A 49 1.49 14.45 7.75
C ALA A 49 1.13 14.81 9.20
N ILE A 50 0.79 13.81 10.01
CA ILE A 50 0.42 14.00 11.43
C ILE A 50 1.56 13.65 12.40
N GLY A 51 2.66 13.08 11.89
CA GLY A 51 3.89 12.87 12.65
C GLY A 51 4.70 11.68 12.16
N ASP A 52 5.89 11.53 12.76
CA ASP A 52 6.78 10.41 12.53
C ASP A 52 6.69 9.39 13.66
N ILE A 53 6.86 8.11 13.32
CA ILE A 53 6.73 6.96 14.19
C ILE A 53 7.91 6.03 13.95
N LEU A 54 8.53 5.56 15.02
CA LEU A 54 9.51 4.48 15.01
C LEU A 54 8.75 3.16 15.11
N VAL A 55 8.90 2.30 14.10
CA VAL A 55 8.18 1.02 14.00
C VAL A 55 9.17 -0.12 13.94
N GLN A 56 9.01 -1.12 14.81
CA GLN A 56 9.78 -2.36 14.76
C GLN A 56 8.86 -3.52 14.39
N PHE A 57 9.26 -4.31 13.40
CA PHE A 57 8.49 -5.47 12.96
C PHE A 57 8.92 -6.74 13.69
N SER A 58 7.97 -7.65 13.91
CA SER A 58 8.27 -8.99 14.39
C SER A 58 8.93 -9.82 13.29
N PRO A 59 9.66 -10.90 13.64
CA PRO A 59 10.28 -11.78 12.66
C PRO A 59 9.29 -12.33 11.61
N PRO A 60 9.74 -12.64 10.37
CA PRO A 60 11.10 -12.46 9.83
C PRO A 60 11.56 -11.00 9.73
N GLU A 61 12.87 -10.80 9.75
CA GLU A 61 13.47 -9.46 9.69
C GLU A 61 13.10 -8.74 8.38
N VAL A 62 12.83 -7.45 8.50
CA VAL A 62 12.49 -6.57 7.38
C VAL A 62 13.67 -5.66 7.11
N THR A 63 14.40 -5.91 6.03
CA THR A 63 15.68 -5.26 5.72
C THR A 63 15.57 -4.24 4.58
N VAL A 64 14.49 -4.26 3.81
CA VAL A 64 14.27 -3.37 2.67
C VAL A 64 12.99 -2.54 2.84
N SER A 65 13.04 -1.30 2.35
CA SER A 65 11.94 -0.32 2.54
C SER A 65 10.64 -0.77 1.86
N GLU A 66 10.75 -1.51 0.76
CA GLU A 66 9.59 -1.99 0.01
C GLU A 66 8.76 -2.99 0.83
N ASP A 67 9.40 -3.92 1.52
CA ASP A 67 8.70 -4.93 2.32
C ASP A 67 8.11 -4.31 3.60
N ALA A 68 8.79 -3.35 4.22
CA ALA A 68 8.21 -2.53 5.28
C ALA A 68 6.96 -1.79 4.78
N GLY A 69 7.03 -1.21 3.57
CA GLY A 69 5.89 -0.54 2.93
C GLY A 69 4.72 -1.48 2.67
N LYS A 70 4.97 -2.71 2.21
CA LYS A 70 3.92 -3.73 1.98
C LYS A 70 3.22 -4.13 3.29
N LEU A 71 3.99 -4.36 4.35
CA LEU A 71 3.43 -4.70 5.67
C LEU A 71 2.54 -3.57 6.20
N LEU A 72 2.99 -2.33 6.09
CA LEU A 72 2.25 -1.16 6.55
C LEU A 72 1.03 -0.84 5.68
N ALA A 73 1.11 -1.07 4.38
CA ALA A 73 -0.02 -0.89 3.46
C ALA A 73 -1.15 -1.90 3.68
N ALA A 74 -0.86 -3.05 4.31
CA ALA A 74 -1.86 -4.04 4.68
C ALA A 74 -2.69 -3.63 5.92
N ILE A 75 -2.31 -2.56 6.63
CA ILE A 75 -3.00 -2.06 7.82
C ILE A 75 -4.17 -1.19 7.36
N PRO A 76 -5.43 -1.60 7.64
CA PRO A 76 -6.59 -0.81 7.23
C PRO A 76 -6.75 0.42 8.12
N GLY A 77 -7.34 1.48 7.56
CA GLY A 77 -7.73 2.66 8.32
C GLY A 77 -7.56 3.97 7.55
N PRO A 78 -7.88 5.10 8.20
CA PRO A 78 -7.77 6.42 7.59
C PRO A 78 -6.33 6.95 7.53
N VAL A 79 -5.36 6.23 8.09
CA VAL A 79 -3.95 6.61 8.12
C VAL A 79 -3.17 5.77 7.10
N ARG A 80 -2.44 6.46 6.23
CA ARG A 80 -1.43 5.89 5.36
C ARG A 80 -0.05 6.05 6.00
N TYR A 81 0.73 4.99 6.00
CA TYR A 81 2.07 4.97 6.58
C TYR A 81 3.12 4.96 5.47
N VAL A 82 4.00 5.96 5.45
CA VAL A 82 5.07 6.09 4.43
C VAL A 82 6.41 5.83 5.08
N VAL A 83 7.12 4.82 4.60
CA VAL A 83 8.46 4.47 5.08
C VAL A 83 9.46 5.53 4.62
N LYS A 84 10.24 6.10 5.55
CA LYS A 84 11.30 7.07 5.26
C LYS A 84 12.66 6.41 5.11
N ARG A 85 13.08 5.65 6.13
CA ARG A 85 14.41 5.01 6.19
C ARG A 85 14.47 3.93 7.26
N PRO A 86 15.38 2.95 7.13
CA PRO A 86 15.73 2.07 8.24
C PRO A 86 16.52 2.85 9.32
N MET A 87 16.38 2.39 10.55
CA MET A 87 17.11 2.82 11.74
C MET A 87 17.90 1.63 12.29
N SER A 88 18.80 1.86 13.25
CA SER A 88 19.51 0.78 13.94
C SER A 88 18.53 -0.14 14.70
N GLY A 89 18.85 -1.43 14.79
CA GLY A 89 18.07 -2.40 15.59
C GLY A 89 16.80 -2.93 14.92
N GLY A 90 16.71 -2.86 13.58
CA GLY A 90 15.54 -3.36 12.82
C GLY A 90 14.31 -2.45 12.90
N THR A 91 14.49 -1.22 13.40
CA THR A 91 13.44 -0.21 13.49
C THR A 91 13.38 0.61 12.20
N TRP A 92 12.19 1.10 11.86
CA TRP A 92 11.94 1.92 10.67
C TRP A 92 11.35 3.26 11.09
N LEU A 93 11.81 4.35 10.46
CA LEU A 93 11.18 5.64 10.59
C LEU A 93 10.05 5.75 9.55
N VAL A 94 8.83 6.02 10.01
CA VAL A 94 7.61 6.00 9.21
C VAL A 94 6.83 7.28 9.46
N THR A 95 6.36 7.95 8.41
CA THR A 95 5.45 9.09 8.53
C THR A 95 4.00 8.62 8.42
N ALA A 96 3.18 9.03 9.38
CA ALA A 96 1.73 8.87 9.32
C ALA A 96 1.12 10.05 8.53
N ILE A 97 0.30 9.74 7.52
CA ILE A 97 -0.36 10.71 6.64
C ILE A 97 -1.85 10.39 6.60
N THR A 98 -2.71 11.41 6.66
CA THR A 98 -4.16 11.21 6.60
C THR A 98 -4.87 12.42 6.00
N ALA A 99 -5.99 12.19 5.33
CA ALA A 99 -6.89 13.25 4.85
C ALA A 99 -7.88 13.73 5.93
N SER A 100 -8.10 12.96 7.00
CA SER A 100 -9.14 13.25 7.99
C SER A 100 -8.63 14.11 9.14
N ALA A 101 -9.17 15.32 9.33
CA ALA A 101 -8.73 16.32 10.32
C ALA A 101 -8.71 15.82 11.78
N ASP A 102 -9.59 14.87 12.09
CA ASP A 102 -9.81 14.38 13.46
C ASP A 102 -8.81 13.30 13.88
N VAL A 103 -8.07 12.73 12.93
CA VAL A 103 -7.11 11.65 13.19
C VAL A 103 -5.83 12.22 13.81
N THR A 104 -5.45 11.64 14.96
CA THR A 104 -4.26 12.06 15.72
C THR A 104 -3.09 11.10 15.57
N LEU A 105 -1.88 11.58 15.88
CA LEU A 105 -0.68 10.73 15.91
C LEU A 105 -0.81 9.59 16.91
N ASP A 106 -1.39 9.85 18.09
CA ASP A 106 -1.55 8.82 19.12
C ASP A 106 -2.52 7.70 18.67
N GLN A 107 -3.56 8.05 17.91
CA GLN A 107 -4.44 7.05 17.28
C GLN A 107 -3.68 6.22 16.23
N ALA A 108 -2.87 6.86 15.38
CA ALA A 108 -2.04 6.15 14.41
C ALA A 108 -1.07 5.17 15.08
N VAL A 109 -0.43 5.59 16.18
CA VAL A 109 0.44 4.73 16.98
C VAL A 109 -0.34 3.55 17.57
N ALA A 110 -1.51 3.79 18.16
CA ALA A 110 -2.35 2.73 18.70
C ALA A 110 -2.78 1.72 17.62
N THR A 111 -3.11 2.19 16.41
CA THR A 111 -3.40 1.32 15.26
C THR A 111 -2.19 0.46 14.89
N LEU A 112 -0.98 1.02 14.83
CA LEU A 112 0.23 0.26 14.54
C LEU A 112 0.55 -0.76 15.62
N GLN A 113 0.38 -0.41 16.90
CA GLN A 113 0.61 -1.34 18.01
C GLN A 113 -0.37 -2.53 18.00
N ALA A 114 -1.58 -2.32 17.49
CA ALA A 114 -2.57 -3.39 17.31
C ALA A 114 -2.37 -4.19 16.01
N ALA A 115 -1.47 -3.76 15.12
CA ALA A 115 -1.31 -4.36 13.81
C ALA A 115 -0.53 -5.68 13.87
N PRO A 116 -0.90 -6.68 13.05
CA PRO A 116 -0.11 -7.88 12.89
C PRO A 116 1.31 -7.53 12.45
N ARG A 117 2.30 -8.33 12.88
CA ARG A 117 3.73 -8.15 12.56
C ARG A 117 4.38 -6.88 13.11
N VAL A 118 3.69 -6.02 13.86
CA VAL A 118 4.34 -4.90 14.58
C VAL A 118 4.66 -5.35 16.00
N THR A 119 5.94 -5.30 16.36
CA THR A 119 6.41 -5.57 17.73
C THR A 119 6.33 -4.33 18.60
N SER A 120 6.69 -3.16 18.05
CA SER A 120 6.58 -1.90 18.75
C SER A 120 6.35 -0.75 17.77
N ALA A 121 5.61 0.26 18.24
CA ALA A 121 5.47 1.54 17.54
C ALA A 121 5.47 2.67 18.56
N THR A 122 6.33 3.66 18.36
CA THR A 122 6.45 4.83 19.25
C THR A 122 6.56 6.12 18.45
N PRO A 123 5.97 7.24 18.91
CA PRO A 123 6.18 8.54 18.27
C PRO A 123 7.66 8.91 18.24
N ASP A 124 8.16 9.38 17.08
CA ASP A 124 9.50 10.00 16.96
C ASP A 124 9.45 11.43 17.53
N ARG A 125 9.31 11.53 18.85
CA ARG A 125 9.30 12.82 19.56
C ARG A 125 10.74 13.30 19.73
N LEU A 126 11.00 14.55 19.36
CA LEU A 126 12.23 15.25 19.67
C LEU A 126 12.51 15.17 21.18
N LEU A 127 13.71 14.69 21.54
CA LEU A 127 14.22 14.77 22.90
C LEU A 127 14.21 16.24 23.33
N ARG A 128 13.36 16.55 24.32
CA ARG A 128 13.43 17.85 24.99
C ARG A 128 14.67 17.84 25.90
N PRO A 129 15.51 18.89 25.90
CA PRO A 129 16.57 19.01 26.88
C PRO A 129 15.99 18.85 28.29
N HIS A 130 16.58 17.97 29.09
CA HIS A 130 16.15 17.74 30.48
C HIS A 130 16.39 18.96 31.39
N ARG A 131 17.09 19.98 30.90
CA ARG A 131 17.33 21.25 31.61
C ARG A 131 17.11 22.42 30.66
N ASP A 132 16.45 23.45 31.17
CA ASP A 132 16.45 24.76 30.53
C ASP A 132 17.90 25.24 30.38
N ARG A 133 18.19 25.89 29.24
CA ARG A 133 19.49 26.53 29.03
C ARG A 133 19.73 27.52 30.18
N PRO A 134 20.85 27.44 30.92
CA PRO A 134 21.14 28.42 31.96
C PRO A 134 21.16 29.82 31.34
N VAL A 135 20.31 30.73 31.84
CA VAL A 135 20.19 32.12 31.37
C VAL A 135 21.25 33.05 32.01
N SER A 136 22.18 32.50 32.80
CA SER A 136 23.17 33.25 33.58
C SER A 136 24.60 33.05 33.09
N ARG A 137 25.47 34.01 33.42
CA ARG A 137 26.90 34.13 33.07
C ARG A 137 27.81 33.06 33.70
N ASP A 138 27.28 32.10 34.46
CA ASP A 138 28.04 30.97 35.00
C ASP A 138 28.03 29.79 34.03
N MET A 139 28.54 30.02 32.83
CA MET A 139 28.88 28.94 31.90
C MET A 139 30.26 28.38 32.33
N PRO A 140 30.40 27.07 32.64
CA PRO A 140 31.72 26.49 32.84
C PRO A 140 32.51 26.64 31.54
N LYS A 141 33.71 27.21 31.62
CA LYS A 141 34.59 27.34 30.45
C LYS A 141 35.03 25.94 29.97
N PRO A 142 35.22 25.74 28.65
CA PRO A 142 35.74 24.50 28.10
C PRO A 142 37.13 24.15 28.65
#